data_AF-A0A454D0L3-F1
#
_entry.id   AF-A0A454D0L3-F1
#
_cell.length_a   1.000
_cell.length_b   1.000
_cell.length_c   1.000
_cell.angle_alpha   90.00
_cell.angle_beta   90.00
_cell.angle_gamma   90.00
#
_symmetry.space_group_name_H-M   'P 1'
#
loop_
_entity.id
_entity.type
_entity.pdbx_description
1 polymer ?
#
loop_
_entity_poly.entity_id
_entity_poly.type
_entity_poly.pdbx_seq_one_letter_code
_entity_poly.pdbx_strand_id
1 'polypeptide(L)' 'MKCGSKFELLVQSLYEEMLLEDEQKIDIKHNQKVQGASGQKHQIDLFWHTTVAGVKQIVLVECKDYKSKVSISKI' A
#
# COMPACT_ATOMS: atom_id res chain seq x y z
N MET A 1 -8.15 14.53 -7.55
CA MET A 1 -7.61 13.65 -6.50
C MET A 1 -8.71 12.67 -6.11
N LYS A 2 -8.43 11.36 -6.06
CA LYS A 2 -9.42 10.32 -5.69
C LYS A 2 -9.88 10.56 -4.24
N CYS A 3 -11.15 10.29 -3.95
CA CYS A 3 -11.66 10.32 -2.58
C CYS A 3 -10.91 9.26 -1.77
N GLY A 4 -10.34 9.62 -0.62
CA GLY A 4 -9.47 8.75 0.17
C GLY A 4 -7.97 8.92 -0.10
N SER A 5 -7.54 9.63 -1.14
CA SER A 5 -6.09 9.77 -1.42
C SER A 5 -5.29 10.50 -0.33
N LYS A 6 -5.92 11.39 0.44
CA LYS A 6 -5.24 11.97 1.62
C LYS A 6 -4.95 10.92 2.70
N PHE A 7 -5.86 9.96 2.86
CA PHE A 7 -5.68 8.85 3.77
C PHE A 7 -4.61 7.89 3.25
N GLU A 8 -4.62 7.57 1.95
CA GLU A 8 -3.57 6.79 1.29
C GLU A 8 -2.17 7.41 1.52
N LEU A 9 -2.03 8.74 1.32
CA LEU A 9 -0.77 9.46 1.53
C LEU A 9 -0.35 9.53 3.01
N LEU A 10 -1.31 9.62 3.95
CA LEU A 10 -1.01 9.53 5.38
C LEU A 10 -0.47 8.14 5.74
N VAL A 11 -1.09 7.07 5.22
CA VAL A 11 -0.62 5.71 5.43
C VAL A 11 0.76 5.51 4.82
N GLN A 12 1.02 6.08 3.63
CA GLN A 12 2.35 6.09 3.03
C GLN A 12 3.39 6.71 3.96
N SER A 13 3.15 7.92 4.46
CA SER A 13 4.12 8.61 5.32
C SER A 13 4.40 7.84 6.62
N LEU A 14 3.38 7.16 7.18
CA LEU A 14 3.57 6.32 8.36
C LEU A 14 4.48 5.13 8.07
N TYR A 15 4.30 4.44 6.94
CA TYR A 15 5.20 3.36 6.57
C TYR A 15 6.61 3.86 6.24
N GLU A 16 6.75 5.00 5.56
CA GLU A 16 8.05 5.61 5.30
C GLU A 16 8.80 5.90 6.62
N GLU A 17 8.11 6.45 7.62
CA GLU A 17 8.66 6.72 8.96
C GLU A 17 9.02 5.43 9.71
N MET A 18 8.14 4.44 9.72
CA MET A 18 8.38 3.15 10.40
C MET A 18 9.52 2.33 9.78
N LEU A 19 9.73 2.46 8.48
CA LEU A 19 10.71 1.67 7.73
C LEU A 19 12.07 2.38 7.57
N LEU A 20 12.18 3.64 7.98
CA LEU A 20 13.42 4.40 8.00
C LEU A 20 14.45 3.83 9.00
N GLU A 21 14.00 3.13 10.05
CA GLU A 21 14.86 2.59 11.11
C GLU A 21 15.76 1.41 10.67
N ASP A 22 15.47 0.78 9.53
CA ASP A 22 16.10 -0.50 9.12
C ASP A 22 17.23 -0.35 8.05
N GLU A 23 17.80 0.86 7.89
CA GLU A 23 18.86 1.24 6.91
C GLU A 23 18.54 0.98 5.42
N GLN A 24 17.43 0.31 5.10
CA GLN A 24 16.94 0.12 3.74
C GLN A 24 15.98 1.24 3.39
N LYS A 25 16.41 2.13 2.49
CA LYS A 25 15.51 3.11 1.89
C LYS A 25 14.49 2.38 1.00
N ILE A 26 13.30 2.13 1.54
CA ILE A 26 12.20 1.50 0.82
C ILE A 26 11.49 2.55 -0.03
N ASP A 27 11.38 2.28 -1.34
CA ASP A 27 10.65 3.12 -2.30
C ASP A 27 9.17 2.72 -2.31
N ILE A 28 8.36 3.41 -1.48
CA ILE A 28 6.92 3.21 -1.44
C ILE A 28 6.25 3.98 -2.57
N LYS A 29 5.60 3.26 -3.48
CA LYS A 29 4.91 3.82 -4.63
C LYS A 29 3.42 3.95 -4.38
N HIS A 30 2.88 5.14 -4.59
CA HIS A 30 1.44 5.41 -4.50
C HIS A 30 0.72 5.24 -5.84
N ASN A 31 -0.53 4.76 -5.80
CA ASN A 31 -1.47 4.71 -6.92
C ASN A 31 -0.92 4.01 -8.19
N GLN A 32 -0.35 2.81 -8.01
CA GLN A 32 0.26 2.04 -9.09
C GLN A 32 -0.79 1.19 -9.83
N LYS A 33 -0.66 1.10 -11.16
CA LYS A 33 -1.45 0.16 -11.98
C LYS A 33 -0.60 -1.05 -12.33
N VAL A 34 -1.07 -2.24 -11.94
CA VAL A 34 -0.39 -3.52 -12.19
C VAL A 34 -1.30 -4.45 -12.97
N GLN A 35 -0.73 -5.31 -13.82
CA GLN A 35 -1.49 -6.33 -14.51
C GLN A 35 -1.42 -7.63 -13.71
N GLY A 36 -2.58 -8.17 -13.34
CA GLY A 36 -2.70 -9.47 -12.69
C GLY A 36 -2.55 -10.62 -13.68
N ALA A 37 -2.37 -11.83 -13.15
CA ALA A 37 -2.20 -13.05 -13.96
C ALA A 37 -3.40 -13.34 -14.89
N SER A 38 -4.61 -12.87 -14.53
CA SER A 38 -5.81 -12.96 -15.36
C SER A 38 -5.84 -11.97 -16.53
N GLY A 39 -4.79 -11.15 -16.69
CA GLY A 39 -4.73 -10.06 -17.65
C GLY A 39 -5.45 -8.78 -17.20
N GLN A 40 -6.19 -8.82 -16.08
CA GLN A 40 -6.89 -7.65 -15.54
C GLN A 40 -5.92 -6.62 -14.96
N LYS A 41 -6.27 -5.33 -15.09
CA LYS A 41 -5.50 -4.24 -14.50
C LYS A 41 -6.05 -3.88 -13.14
N HIS A 42 -5.20 -3.93 -12.12
CA HIS A 42 -5.51 -3.56 -10.74
C HIS A 42 -4.84 -2.23 -10.43
N GLN A 43 -5.53 -1.36 -9.70
CA GLN A 43 -4.91 -0.22 -9.04
C GLN A 43 -4.57 -0.65 -7.61
N ILE A 44 -3.33 -0.40 -7.19
CA ILE A 44 -2.81 -0.68 -5.85
C ILE A 44 -2.54 0.67 -5.19
N ASP A 45 -3.05 0.89 -3.99
CA ASP A 45 -2.91 2.18 -3.31
C ASP A 45 -1.46 2.42 -2.91
N LEU A 46 -0.82 1.47 -2.23
CA LEU A 46 0.62 1.51 -1.93
C LEU A 46 1.32 0.20 -2.31
N PHE A 47 2.52 0.33 -2.86
CA PHE A 47 3.28 -0.77 -3.44
C PHE A 47 4.77 -0.60 -3.19
N TRP A 48 5.45 -1.60 -2.65
CA TRP A 48 6.91 -1.61 -2.57
C TRP A 48 7.49 -3.02 -2.56
N HIS A 49 8.81 -3.07 -2.78
CA HIS A 49 9.62 -4.27 -2.55
C HIS A 49 10.47 -4.06 -1.31
N THR A 50 10.69 -5.11 -0.55
CA THR A 50 11.61 -5.11 0.59
C THR A 50 12.30 -6.47 0.73
N THR A 51 13.35 -6.54 1.54
CA THR A 51 13.99 -7.79 1.94
C THR A 51 14.04 -7.86 3.45
N VAL A 52 13.24 -8.76 4.03
CA VAL A 52 13.19 -8.99 5.48
C VAL A 52 13.80 -10.35 5.76
N ALA A 53 14.81 -10.39 6.64
CA ALA A 53 15.55 -11.62 6.99
C ALA A 53 16.06 -12.41 5.76
N GLY A 54 16.53 -11.70 4.72
CA GLY A 54 17.02 -12.30 3.47
C GLY A 54 15.93 -12.77 2.50
N VAL A 55 14.65 -12.62 2.85
CA VAL A 55 13.52 -12.99 1.99
C VAL A 55 12.99 -11.75 1.26
N LYS A 56 13.00 -11.79 -0.07
CA LYS A 56 12.36 -10.76 -0.90
C LYS A 56 10.86 -10.84 -0.76
N GLN A 57 10.25 -9.71 -0.44
CA GLN A 57 8.80 -9.57 -0.29
C GLN A 57 8.30 -8.43 -1.17
N ILE A 58 7.09 -8.61 -1.70
CA ILE A 58 6.33 -7.56 -2.36
C ILE A 58 5.16 -7.24 -1.45
N VAL A 59 5.03 -5.99 -1.05
CA VAL A 59 3.95 -5.53 -0.18
C VAL A 59 2.96 -4.72 -1.01
N LEU A 60 1.69 -5.11 -0.94
CA LEU A 60 0.56 -4.46 -1.60
C LEU A 60 -0.41 -4.01 -0.49
N VAL A 61 -0.73 -2.71 -0.44
CA VAL A 61 -1.68 -2.16 0.54
C VAL A 61 -2.85 -1.54 -0.20
N GLU A 62 -4.06 -1.87 0.27
CA GLU A 62 -5.33 -1.24 -0.11
C GLU A 62 -5.84 -0.44 1.08
N CYS A 63 -6.18 0.83 0.86
CA CYS A 63 -6.64 1.74 1.91
C CYS A 63 -8.17 1.87 1.87
N LYS A 64 -8.83 1.61 3.00
CA LYS A 64 -10.27 1.80 3.15
C LYS A 64 -10.59 2.90 4.17
N ASP A 65 -10.84 4.11 3.68
CA ASP A 65 -11.18 5.29 4.49
C ASP A 65 -12.69 5.34 4.82
N TYR A 66 -13.17 4.39 5.64
CA TYR A 66 -14.57 4.31 6.03
C TYR A 66 -14.99 5.47 6.94
N LYS A 67 -16.07 6.18 6.57
CA LYS A 67 -16.65 7.29 7.36
C LYS A 67 -17.72 6.84 8.36
N SER A 68 -18.01 5.56 8.41
CA SER A 68 -19.00 4.96 9.30
C SER A 68 -18.62 3.50 9.57
N LYS A 69 -19.26 2.89 10.57
CA LYS A 69 -19.05 1.47 10.88
C LYS A 69 -19.45 0.61 9.68
N VAL A 70 -18.58 -0.34 9.33
CA VAL A 70 -18.79 -1.34 8.30
C VAL A 70 -18.72 -2.73 8.91
N SER A 71 -19.53 -3.65 8.39
CA SER A 71 -19.47 -5.06 8.75
C SER A 71 -18.28 -5.73 8.09
N ILE A 72 -17.73 -6.77 8.72
CA ILE A 72 -16.61 -7.56 8.18
C ILE A 72 -16.93 -8.09 6.77
N SER A 73 -18.18 -8.47 6.51
CA SER A 73 -18.63 -8.93 5.19
C SER A 73 -18.56 -7.89 4.05
N LYS A 74 -18.32 -6.62 4.37
CA LYS A 74 -18.23 -5.50 3.43
C LYS A 74 -16.81 -4.92 3.32
N ILE A 75 -15.85 -5.54 3.99
CA ILE A 75 -14.41 -5.25 3.91
C ILE A 75 -13.82 -6.22 2.91
#